data_AF-A0A7C6A2S8-F1
#
_entry.id   AF-A0A7C6A2S8-F1
#
_cell.length_a   1.000
_cell.length_b   1.000
_cell.length_c   1.000
_cell.angle_alpha   90.00
_cell.angle_beta   90.00
_cell.angle_gamma   90.00
#
_symmetry.space_group_name_H-M   'P 1'
#
loop_
_entity.id
_entity.type
_entity.pdbx_description
1 polymer ?
#
loop_
_entity_poly.entity_id
_entity_poly.type
_entity_poly.pdbx_seq_one_letter_code
_entity_poly.pdbx_strand_id
1 'polypeptide(L)'
;MLRLKRLELQGFKSFADRTELRFDGTGIVAIVGPNGCGKSNLADAFSWVLGEQSPRSLRGARMEDVIFAGTRERKPVSLAQVTITLAEPLLDSDEAAPQAGCNGKPANGKAGAGPREITITRRLFRSGESEYLIDGRPARLRDIQDIFLGTGLGPDAYGIIEQGRIGQILSSKPQDRRLLIEEAAGISRFKTRRRLAEAKLEGAKHNLERVFDILEEVGRQVNSLKRQAAKARRWEELRAQMRAQLEQVLAARYRMLEREAARLAVELNLASGQVQALAARVSAGEAAQAAAEQRAHELEVELRRVRQRVADLSLEQERVRGRLESQARQAASVEQRLNEGLTELGQVESTL
;
A
#
# COMPACT_ATOMS: atom_id res chain seq x y z
N MET A 1 49.92 36.84 -16.96
CA MET A 1 49.53 37.36 -15.63
C MET A 1 48.52 38.48 -15.86
N LEU A 2 47.37 38.47 -15.19
CA LEU A 2 46.31 39.46 -15.38
C LEU A 2 46.80 40.87 -15.04
N ARG A 3 46.47 41.86 -15.88
CA ARG A 3 46.82 43.27 -15.68
C ARG A 3 45.59 44.06 -15.24
N LEU A 4 45.77 44.92 -14.25
CA LEU A 4 44.72 45.86 -13.85
C LEU A 4 44.56 46.95 -14.91
N LYS A 5 43.34 47.08 -15.46
CA LYS A 5 43.01 48.10 -16.46
C LYS A 5 42.19 49.23 -15.85
N ARG A 6 41.20 48.88 -15.02
CA ARG A 6 40.26 49.85 -14.45
C ARG A 6 39.78 49.41 -13.08
N LEU A 7 39.62 50.38 -12.18
CA LEU A 7 38.95 50.23 -10.89
C LEU A 7 37.84 51.28 -10.80
N GLU A 8 36.62 50.85 -10.54
CA GLU A 8 35.49 51.73 -10.27
C GLU A 8 34.99 51.53 -8.85
N LEU A 9 34.75 52.63 -8.15
CA LEU A 9 34.31 52.66 -6.75
C LEU A 9 33.05 53.51 -6.68
N GLN A 10 32.05 53.05 -5.95
CA GLN A 10 30.84 53.82 -5.69
C GLN A 10 30.34 53.50 -4.28
N GLY A 11 30.16 54.53 -3.46
CA GLY A 11 29.68 54.35 -2.08
C GLY A 11 30.60 53.51 -1.19
N PHE A 12 31.88 53.35 -1.55
CA PHE A 12 32.84 52.53 -0.83
C PHE A 12 33.70 53.39 0.09
N LYS A 13 33.54 53.23 1.41
CA LYS A 13 34.27 53.98 2.44
C LYS A 13 34.30 55.48 2.14
N SER A 14 35.47 56.08 1.91
CA SER A 14 35.62 57.51 1.60
C SER A 14 35.10 57.93 0.22
N PHE A 15 34.78 56.99 -0.68
CA PHE A 15 34.36 57.25 -2.05
C PHE A 15 32.83 57.28 -2.15
N ALA A 16 32.22 58.44 -1.85
CA ALA A 16 30.78 58.62 -1.92
C ALA A 16 30.24 58.58 -3.36
N ASP A 17 30.89 59.31 -4.27
CA ASP A 17 30.52 59.37 -5.69
C ASP A 17 31.24 58.30 -6.51
N ARG A 18 30.68 58.00 -7.68
CA ARG A 18 31.32 57.09 -8.63
C ARG A 18 32.67 57.66 -9.05
N THR A 19 33.73 56.94 -8.68
CA THR A 19 35.13 57.29 -8.98
C THR A 19 35.70 56.20 -9.87
N GLU A 20 36.22 56.58 -11.04
CA GLU A 20 36.89 55.67 -11.97
C GLU A 20 38.40 55.96 -11.98
N LEU A 21 39.20 54.93 -11.78
CA LEU A 21 40.66 54.97 -11.90
C LEU A 21 41.08 54.08 -13.06
N ARG A 22 41.79 54.68 -14.01
CA ARG A 22 42.35 53.99 -15.17
C ARG A 22 43.83 53.76 -14.99
N PHE A 23 44.27 52.56 -15.31
CA PHE A 23 45.64 52.10 -15.17
C PHE A 23 46.19 51.82 -16.58
N ASP A 24 46.48 52.89 -17.32
CA ASP A 24 46.78 52.84 -18.76
C ASP A 24 48.27 52.58 -19.08
N GLY A 25 49.07 52.12 -18.10
CA GLY A 25 50.52 51.98 -18.25
C GLY A 25 51.07 50.60 -17.86
N THR A 26 52.15 50.20 -18.53
CA THR A 26 53.01 49.07 -18.13
C THR A 26 54.12 49.59 -17.20
N GLY A 27 53.81 49.84 -15.93
CA GLY A 27 54.78 50.43 -15.01
C GLY A 27 54.28 50.55 -13.58
N ILE A 28 54.99 51.37 -12.80
CA ILE A 28 54.66 51.64 -11.40
C ILE A 28 53.63 52.76 -11.34
N VAL A 29 52.48 52.49 -10.73
CA VAL A 29 51.46 53.50 -10.44
C VAL A 29 51.59 53.92 -8.98
N ALA A 30 51.90 55.21 -8.76
CA ALA A 30 52.01 55.78 -7.42
C ALA A 30 50.73 56.58 -7.08
N ILE A 31 50.06 56.20 -6.01
CA ILE A 31 48.90 56.92 -5.48
C ILE A 31 49.36 57.75 -4.29
N VAL A 32 49.38 59.07 -4.47
CA VAL A 32 49.85 60.03 -3.47
C VAL A 32 48.72 60.94 -2.99
N GLY A 33 48.86 61.49 -1.80
CA GLY A 33 47.88 62.39 -1.20
C GLY A 33 48.09 62.57 0.30
N PRO A 34 47.46 63.57 0.93
CA PRO A 34 47.62 63.86 2.35
C PRO A 34 47.03 62.75 3.24
N ASN A 35 47.41 62.71 4.52
CA ASN A 35 46.86 61.74 5.47
C ASN A 35 45.34 61.92 5.59
N GLY A 36 44.60 60.80 5.63
CA GLY A 36 43.14 60.81 5.69
C GLY A 36 42.42 60.94 4.35
N CYS A 37 43.09 61.13 3.22
CA CYS A 37 42.43 61.27 1.91
C CYS A 37 41.92 59.95 1.28
N GLY A 38 41.89 58.84 2.04
CA GLY A 38 41.34 57.56 1.57
C GLY A 38 42.28 56.67 0.75
N LYS A 39 43.59 56.94 0.70
CA LYS A 39 44.56 56.10 -0.06
C LYS A 39 44.52 54.64 0.33
N SER A 40 44.54 54.34 1.63
CA SER A 40 44.48 52.96 2.14
C SER A 40 43.15 52.28 1.82
N ASN A 41 42.06 53.05 1.71
CA ASN A 41 40.76 52.49 1.32
C ASN A 41 40.78 51.96 -0.11
N LEU A 42 41.72 52.40 -0.96
CA LEU A 42 41.87 51.83 -2.29
C LEU A 42 42.41 50.41 -2.25
N ALA A 43 43.42 50.15 -1.41
CA ALA A 43 43.94 48.81 -1.17
C ALA A 43 42.85 47.90 -0.60
N ASP A 44 42.08 48.41 0.37
CA ASP A 44 40.96 47.68 0.95
C ASP A 44 39.88 47.35 -0.10
N ALA A 45 39.64 48.24 -1.08
CA ALA A 45 38.71 47.98 -2.17
C ALA A 45 39.16 46.83 -3.08
N PHE A 46 40.47 46.71 -3.34
CA PHE A 46 41.05 45.57 -4.07
C PHE A 46 40.86 44.27 -3.30
N SER A 47 41.28 44.21 -2.02
CA SER A 47 41.09 43.00 -1.20
C SER A 47 39.60 42.61 -1.12
N TRP A 48 38.72 43.60 -0.99
CA TRP A 48 37.28 43.37 -0.91
C TRP A 48 36.68 42.82 -2.20
N VAL A 49 36.98 43.38 -3.38
CA VAL A 49 36.42 42.87 -4.64
C VAL A 49 36.95 41.48 -5.01
N LEU A 50 38.17 41.15 -4.56
CA LEU A 50 38.80 39.84 -4.74
C LEU A 50 38.27 38.76 -3.79
N GLY A 51 37.41 39.13 -2.83
CA GLY A 51 36.67 38.20 -2.01
C GLY A 51 37.03 38.17 -0.53
N GLU A 52 37.74 39.17 -0.01
CA GLU A 52 37.99 39.30 1.44
C GLU A 52 36.67 39.42 2.21
N GLN A 53 36.47 38.56 3.21
CA GLN A 53 35.23 38.48 3.99
C GLN A 53 35.39 39.04 5.42
N SER A 54 36.62 39.28 5.87
CA SER A 54 36.90 39.77 7.22
C SER A 54 36.77 41.29 7.29
N PRO A 55 35.81 41.84 8.07
CA PRO A 55 35.71 43.27 8.29
C PRO A 55 36.98 43.86 8.92
N ARG A 56 37.69 43.07 9.74
CA ARG A 56 38.92 43.50 10.43
C ARG A 56 40.07 43.74 9.45
N SER A 57 40.22 42.92 8.41
CA SER A 57 41.21 43.16 7.35
C SER A 57 40.90 44.46 6.62
N LEU A 58 39.61 44.73 6.39
CA LEU A 58 39.12 45.96 5.79
C LEU A 58 39.03 47.13 6.80
N ARG A 59 39.68 47.07 7.96
CA ARG A 59 39.70 48.17 8.96
C ARG A 59 38.31 48.63 9.42
N GLY A 60 37.33 47.72 9.41
CA GLY A 60 35.97 47.93 9.89
C GLY A 60 35.63 47.02 11.08
N ALA A 61 34.56 47.35 11.81
CA ALA A 61 34.02 46.51 12.88
C ALA A 61 33.00 45.51 12.32
N ARG A 62 32.20 45.95 11.34
CA ARG A 62 31.22 45.13 10.62
C ARG A 62 31.41 45.25 9.12
N MET A 63 30.86 44.30 8.36
CA MET A 63 31.01 44.33 6.90
C MET A 63 30.27 45.52 6.29
N GLU A 64 29.19 46.01 6.91
CA GLU A 64 28.45 47.19 6.44
C GLU A 64 29.27 48.49 6.55
N ASP A 65 30.35 48.51 7.33
CA ASP A 65 31.24 49.68 7.49
C ASP A 65 32.03 50.00 6.20
N VAL A 66 32.01 49.11 5.21
CA VAL A 66 32.56 49.40 3.88
C VAL A 66 31.65 50.36 3.10
N ILE A 67 30.40 50.54 3.50
CA ILE A 67 29.44 51.46 2.88
C ILE A 67 29.68 52.87 3.40
N PHE A 68 29.72 53.86 2.50
CA PHE A 68 29.91 55.25 2.87
C PHE A 68 28.84 55.71 3.87
N ALA A 69 29.29 56.07 5.08
CA ALA A 69 28.44 56.40 6.21
C ALA A 69 27.88 57.83 6.18
N GLY A 70 28.27 58.65 5.20
CA GLY A 70 27.93 60.07 5.13
C GLY A 70 28.96 60.97 5.81
N THR A 71 28.89 62.26 5.50
CA THR A 71 29.64 63.34 6.14
C THR A 71 28.66 64.47 6.52
N ARG A 72 29.17 65.58 7.09
CA ARG A 72 28.34 66.76 7.39
C ARG A 72 27.67 67.34 6.14
N GLU A 73 28.31 67.21 4.98
CA GLU A 73 27.85 67.76 3.70
C GLU A 73 27.13 66.73 2.84
N ARG A 74 27.37 65.43 3.06
CA ARG A 74 26.90 64.35 2.18
C ARG A 74 26.11 63.29 2.93
N LYS A 75 24.95 62.94 2.39
CA LYS A 75 24.08 61.90 2.97
C LYS A 75 24.74 60.52 2.88
N PRO A 76 24.45 59.61 3.84
CA PRO A 76 24.83 58.21 3.72
C PRO A 76 24.23 57.55 2.48
N VAL A 77 24.97 56.62 1.89
CA VAL A 77 24.48 55.77 0.79
C VAL A 77 24.06 54.39 1.31
N SER A 78 23.21 53.71 0.56
CA SER A 78 22.69 52.37 0.89
C SER A 78 23.48 51.21 0.28
N LEU A 79 24.40 51.50 -0.63
CA LEU A 79 25.13 50.52 -1.45
C LEU A 79 26.61 50.91 -1.54
N ALA A 80 27.48 49.93 -1.31
CA ALA A 80 28.86 49.97 -1.77
C ALA A 80 29.02 49.06 -2.99
N GLN A 81 29.65 49.57 -4.04
CA GLN A 81 30.02 48.81 -5.23
C GLN A 81 31.49 49.06 -5.55
N VAL A 82 32.20 47.98 -5.82
CA VAL A 82 33.56 48.01 -6.37
C VAL A 82 33.60 47.11 -7.59
N THR A 83 34.10 47.64 -8.70
CA THR A 83 34.25 46.92 -9.97
C THR A 83 35.70 46.99 -10.41
N ILE A 84 36.32 45.83 -10.62
CA ILE A 84 37.68 45.70 -11.16
C ILE A 84 37.60 45.11 -12.57
N THR A 85 38.28 45.74 -13.52
CA THR A 85 38.47 45.20 -14.86
C THR A 85 39.92 44.79 -15.02
N LEU A 86 40.13 43.49 -15.27
CA LEU A 86 41.41 42.87 -15.49
C LEU A 86 41.52 42.47 -16.96
N ALA A 87 42.65 42.77 -17.59
CA ALA A 87 42.95 42.35 -18.96
C ALA A 87 44.03 41.26 -18.95
N GLU A 88 43.82 40.19 -19.70
CA GLU A 88 44.94 39.31 -20.05
C GLU A 88 45.88 40.06 -21.01
N PRO A 89 47.20 40.08 -20.75
CA PRO A 89 48.14 40.65 -21.71
C PRO A 89 48.08 39.84 -23.01
N LEU A 90 48.01 40.53 -24.14
CA LEU A 90 48.36 39.93 -25.43
C LEU A 90 49.81 39.44 -25.30
N LEU A 91 49.98 38.12 -25.31
CA LEU A 91 51.28 37.53 -25.59
C LEU A 91 51.51 37.75 -27.08
N ASP A 92 52.35 38.73 -27.41
CA ASP A 92 53.03 38.69 -28.69
C ASP A 92 53.99 37.49 -28.64
N SER A 93 53.92 36.62 -29.66
CA SER A 93 54.75 35.43 -29.95
C SER A 93 54.40 34.07 -29.28
N ASP A 94 53.89 33.17 -30.12
CA ASP A 94 54.19 31.74 -30.34
C ASP A 94 54.43 30.73 -29.20
N GLU A 95 54.40 31.08 -27.91
CA GLU A 95 54.48 30.06 -26.86
C GLU A 95 53.10 29.66 -26.35
N ALA A 96 52.61 28.55 -26.92
CA ALA A 96 51.49 27.79 -26.39
C ALA A 96 51.76 27.36 -24.93
N ALA A 97 51.25 28.12 -23.97
CA ALA A 97 51.17 27.73 -22.56
C ALA A 97 49.77 27.18 -22.22
N PRO A 98 49.70 26.20 -21.30
CA PRO A 98 48.68 25.16 -21.30
C PRO A 98 47.32 25.70 -20.90
N GLN A 99 46.30 25.28 -21.66
CA GLN A 99 44.89 25.53 -21.40
C GLN A 99 44.55 25.25 -19.94
N ALA A 100 44.40 26.32 -19.15
CA ALA A 100 43.73 26.24 -17.87
C ALA A 100 42.28 25.90 -18.16
N GLY A 101 41.94 24.61 -18.06
CA GLY A 101 40.61 24.06 -18.29
C GLY A 101 39.54 24.86 -17.56
N CYS A 102 38.91 25.75 -18.30
CA CYS A 102 37.67 26.40 -17.96
C CYS A 102 36.57 25.46 -18.47
N ASN A 103 35.96 24.70 -17.57
CA ASN A 103 34.73 23.99 -17.89
C ASN A 103 33.58 25.00 -18.02
N GLY A 104 33.56 25.69 -19.16
CA GLY A 104 32.47 26.53 -19.61
C GLY A 104 32.40 26.37 -21.13
N LYS A 105 31.40 25.61 -21.61
CA LYS A 105 31.11 25.50 -23.04
C LYS A 105 31.03 26.91 -23.65
N PRO A 106 31.73 27.21 -24.75
CA PRO A 106 31.49 28.45 -25.46
C PRO A 106 30.15 28.33 -26.19
N ALA A 107 29.11 28.94 -25.64
CA ALA A 107 27.90 29.21 -26.38
C ALA A 107 28.11 30.47 -27.22
N ASN A 108 27.98 30.29 -28.53
CA ASN A 108 27.92 31.28 -29.61
C ASN A 108 29.25 31.84 -30.12
N GLY A 109 29.40 31.67 -31.44
CA GLY A 109 30.55 32.06 -32.21
C GLY A 109 30.70 33.57 -32.32
N LYS A 110 31.92 34.02 -32.00
CA LYS A 110 32.76 34.95 -32.77
C LYS A 110 34.03 35.09 -31.94
N ALA A 111 35.06 34.33 -32.32
CA ALA A 111 36.41 34.53 -31.81
C ALA A 111 36.93 35.88 -32.37
N GLY A 112 36.58 36.96 -31.68
CA GLY A 112 37.24 38.25 -31.86
C GLY A 112 38.59 38.20 -31.16
N ALA A 113 39.66 38.37 -31.92
CA ALA A 113 41.03 38.50 -31.46
C ALA A 113 41.23 39.83 -30.70
N GLY A 114 40.66 39.92 -29.50
CA GLY A 114 40.91 40.99 -28.54
C GLY A 114 41.40 40.41 -27.22
N PRO A 115 42.10 41.20 -26.38
CA PRO A 115 42.50 40.76 -25.05
C PRO A 115 41.25 40.37 -24.25
N ARG A 116 41.30 39.21 -23.58
CA ARG A 116 40.19 38.75 -22.75
C ARG A 116 40.12 39.63 -21.51
N GLU A 117 39.11 40.50 -21.46
CA GLU A 117 38.84 41.38 -20.33
C GLU A 117 37.82 40.70 -19.41
N ILE A 118 38.15 40.59 -18.13
CA ILE A 118 37.30 40.04 -17.08
C ILE A 118 36.92 41.20 -16.16
N THR A 119 35.62 41.43 -16.01
CA THR A 119 35.10 42.45 -15.10
C THR A 119 34.44 41.80 -13.89
N ILE A 120 34.98 42.04 -12.70
CA ILE A 120 34.45 41.49 -11.46
C ILE A 120 33.87 42.63 -10.64
N THR A 121 32.63 42.48 -10.21
CA THR A 121 31.93 43.46 -9.40
C THR A 121 31.46 42.82 -8.10
N ARG A 122 31.70 43.50 -6.99
CA ARG A 122 31.11 43.16 -5.70
C ARG A 122 30.23 44.31 -5.24
N ARG A 123 29.02 43.98 -4.78
CA ARG A 123 28.04 44.91 -4.22
C ARG A 123 27.68 44.46 -2.81
N LEU A 124 27.50 45.42 -1.92
CA LEU A 124 26.96 45.18 -0.59
C LEU A 124 25.91 46.23 -0.26
N PHE A 125 24.74 45.76 0.13
CA PHE A 125 23.63 46.58 0.57
C PHE A 125 23.63 46.70 2.10
N ARG A 126 23.04 47.79 2.63
CA ARG A 126 22.83 47.95 4.07
C ARG A 126 21.95 46.87 4.71
N SER A 127 21.22 46.10 3.91
CA SER A 127 20.52 44.89 4.37
C SER A 127 21.45 43.76 4.80
N GLY A 128 22.75 43.84 4.46
CA GLY A 128 23.76 42.78 4.68
C GLY A 128 23.92 41.85 3.47
N GLU A 129 23.09 41.99 2.44
CA GLU A 129 23.16 41.18 1.23
C GLU A 129 24.37 41.57 0.38
N SER A 130 25.18 40.57 0.01
CA SER A 130 26.33 40.72 -0.88
C SER A 130 26.02 40.09 -2.24
N GLU A 131 26.16 40.85 -3.32
CA GLU A 131 26.09 40.34 -4.68
C GLU A 131 27.47 40.33 -5.33
N TYR A 132 27.73 39.26 -6.07
CA TYR A 132 28.96 39.05 -6.82
C TYR A 132 28.60 38.91 -8.29
N LEU A 133 29.26 39.67 -9.15
CA LEU A 133 29.04 39.62 -10.59
C LEU A 133 30.36 39.41 -11.34
N ILE A 134 30.33 38.54 -12.35
CA ILE A 134 31.42 38.33 -13.30
C ILE A 134 30.86 38.67 -14.67
N ASP A 135 31.47 39.64 -15.35
CA ASP A 135 31.03 40.18 -16.64
C ASP A 135 29.54 40.59 -16.64
N GLY A 136 29.08 41.13 -15.51
CA GLY A 136 27.70 41.56 -15.30
C GLY A 136 26.70 40.43 -14.98
N ARG A 137 27.12 39.16 -14.94
CA ARG A 137 26.27 38.02 -14.57
C ARG A 137 26.45 37.66 -13.10
N PRO A 138 25.38 37.29 -12.37
CA PRO A 138 25.50 36.87 -10.98
C PRO A 138 26.36 35.60 -10.87
N ALA A 139 27.31 35.61 -9.93
CA ALA A 139 28.24 34.53 -9.68
C ALA A 139 28.33 34.23 -8.18
N ARG A 140 28.92 33.09 -7.81
CA ARG A 140 29.22 32.78 -6.40
C ARG A 140 30.59 33.31 -6.03
N LEU A 141 30.83 33.59 -4.75
CA LEU A 141 32.15 33.96 -4.26
C LEU A 141 33.21 32.90 -4.62
N ARG A 142 32.83 31.62 -4.57
CA ARG A 142 33.70 30.51 -4.97
C ARG A 142 34.17 30.63 -6.43
N ASP A 143 33.28 31.07 -7.32
CA ASP A 143 33.61 31.23 -8.74
C ASP A 143 34.65 32.36 -8.94
N ILE A 144 34.54 33.46 -8.17
CA ILE A 144 35.54 34.54 -8.15
C ILE A 144 36.87 34.04 -7.59
N GLN A 145 36.86 33.32 -6.46
CA GLN A 145 38.07 32.75 -5.86
C GLN A 145 38.76 31.75 -6.79
N ASP A 146 37.99 30.93 -7.53
CA ASP A 146 38.51 29.95 -8.47
C ASP A 146 39.21 30.60 -9.68
N ILE A 147 38.78 31.80 -10.11
CA ILE A 147 39.47 32.59 -11.15
C ILE A 147 40.85 33.03 -10.68
N PHE A 148 40.98 33.46 -9.43
CA PHE A 148 42.24 33.94 -8.87
C PHE A 148 43.14 32.83 -8.30
N LEU A 149 42.63 31.61 -8.18
CA LEU A 149 43.37 30.48 -7.64
C LEU A 149 44.60 30.13 -8.51
N GLY A 150 45.78 30.38 -7.97
CA GLY A 150 47.07 30.17 -8.66
C GLY A 150 47.57 31.38 -9.45
N THR A 151 46.86 32.51 -9.44
CA THR A 151 47.35 33.78 -10.00
C THR A 151 48.14 34.63 -9.01
N GLY A 152 48.09 34.29 -7.71
CA GLY A 152 48.69 35.09 -6.65
C GLY A 152 47.90 36.36 -6.30
N LEU A 153 46.61 36.41 -6.65
CA LEU A 153 45.69 37.53 -6.40
C LEU A 153 44.41 37.12 -5.63
N GLY A 154 44.50 36.12 -4.75
CA GLY A 154 43.43 35.73 -3.82
C GLY A 154 43.43 36.51 -2.48
N PRO A 155 42.46 36.23 -1.59
CA PRO A 155 42.35 36.88 -0.26
C PRO A 155 43.59 36.70 0.63
N ASP A 156 44.23 35.53 0.54
CA ASP A 156 45.47 35.22 1.27
C ASP A 156 46.75 35.52 0.47
N ALA A 157 46.60 36.12 -0.71
CA ALA A 157 47.68 36.14 -1.66
C ALA A 157 48.79 37.14 -1.32
N TYR A 158 50.02 36.74 -1.66
CA TYR A 158 51.22 37.55 -1.50
C TYR A 158 51.24 38.82 -2.35
N GLY A 159 50.37 38.94 -3.37
CA GLY A 159 50.33 40.07 -4.30
C GLY A 159 49.82 41.38 -3.69
N ILE A 160 49.10 41.34 -2.57
CA ILE A 160 48.56 42.52 -1.90
C ILE A 160 49.18 42.64 -0.51
N ILE A 161 50.03 43.66 -0.33
CA ILE A 161 50.69 43.93 0.95
C ILE A 161 49.98 45.08 1.64
N GLU A 162 49.11 44.74 2.58
CA GLU A 162 48.45 45.70 3.45
C GLU A 162 49.38 46.24 4.55
N GLN A 163 48.99 47.36 5.13
CA GLN A 163 49.71 47.95 6.26
C GLN A 163 49.78 46.96 7.43
N GLY A 164 50.99 46.67 7.91
CA GLY A 164 51.23 45.73 9.01
C GLY A 164 51.33 44.26 8.61
N ARG A 165 50.99 43.90 7.36
CA ARG A 165 51.05 42.49 6.87
C ARG A 165 52.48 41.95 6.87
N ILE A 166 53.49 42.77 6.56
CA ILE A 166 54.91 42.37 6.59
C ILE A 166 55.31 41.93 8.00
N GLY A 167 54.94 42.70 9.03
CA GLY A 167 55.19 42.33 10.42
C GLY A 167 54.51 41.02 10.80
N GLN A 168 53.25 40.83 10.38
CA GLN A 168 52.49 39.60 10.62
C GLN A 168 53.16 38.36 10.00
N ILE A 169 53.66 38.45 8.76
CA ILE A 169 54.36 37.35 8.07
C ILE A 169 55.67 36.99 8.80
N LEU A 170 56.38 37.98 9.34
CA LEU A 170 57.59 37.75 10.12
C LEU A 170 57.29 37.08 11.47
N SER A 171 56.17 37.44 12.12
CA SER A 171 55.74 36.86 13.40
C SER A 171 54.89 35.59 13.28
N SER A 172 54.44 35.21 12.07
CA SER A 172 53.53 34.08 11.86
C SER A 172 54.19 32.73 12.15
N LYS A 173 53.39 31.73 12.52
CA LYS A 173 53.90 30.37 12.73
C LYS A 173 54.45 29.79 11.41
N PRO A 174 55.42 28.86 11.47
CA PRO A 174 55.96 28.22 10.27
C PRO A 174 54.91 27.56 9.36
N GLN A 175 53.81 27.08 9.94
CA GLN A 175 52.69 26.46 9.21
C GLN A 175 51.93 27.48 8.34
N ASP A 176 51.68 28.68 8.87
CA ASP A 176 51.00 29.75 8.14
C ASP A 176 51.92 30.31 7.04
N ARG A 177 53.21 30.45 7.35
CA ARG A 177 54.21 30.87 6.35
C ARG A 177 54.36 29.86 5.22
N ARG A 178 54.25 28.56 5.51
CA ARG A 178 54.26 27.51 4.49
C ARG A 178 53.14 27.70 3.49
N LEU A 179 51.94 28.11 3.92
CA LEU A 179 50.81 28.35 3.01
C LEU A 179 51.17 29.42 1.96
N LEU A 180 51.80 30.52 2.38
CA LEU A 180 52.25 31.59 1.50
C LEU A 180 53.30 31.10 0.48
N ILE A 181 54.24 30.26 0.92
CA ILE A 181 55.25 29.66 0.04
C ILE A 181 54.61 28.71 -0.98
N GLU A 182 53.64 27.90 -0.55
CA GLU A 182 52.94 26.96 -1.41
C GLU A 182 52.03 27.65 -2.44
N GLU A 183 51.48 28.81 -2.08
CA GLU A 183 50.77 29.68 -3.01
C GLU A 183 51.71 30.32 -4.02
N ALA A 184 52.85 30.85 -3.56
CA ALA A 184 53.89 31.39 -4.44
C ALA A 184 54.45 30.33 -5.41
N ALA A 185 54.56 29.08 -4.97
CA ALA A 185 54.96 27.95 -5.80
C ALA A 185 53.84 27.43 -6.73
N GLY A 186 52.62 27.97 -6.65
CA GLY A 186 51.48 27.57 -7.49
C GLY A 186 50.91 26.18 -7.21
N ILE A 187 51.38 25.47 -6.17
CA ILE A 187 50.95 24.09 -5.88
C ILE A 187 49.62 24.01 -5.12
N SER A 188 49.15 25.12 -4.55
CA SER A 188 47.91 25.19 -3.78
C SER A 188 46.68 24.70 -4.56
N ARG A 189 46.59 25.04 -5.85
CA ARG A 189 45.50 24.58 -6.75
C ARG A 189 45.43 23.05 -6.85
N PHE A 190 46.59 22.41 -7.02
CA PHE A 190 46.67 20.95 -7.15
C PHE A 190 46.34 20.26 -5.83
N LYS A 191 46.85 20.77 -4.70
CA LYS A 191 46.52 20.22 -3.38
C LYS A 191 45.05 20.32 -3.03
N THR A 192 44.43 21.48 -3.32
CA THR A 192 43.00 21.69 -3.08
C THR A 192 42.15 20.75 -3.94
N ARG A 193 42.50 20.60 -5.22
CA ARG A 193 41.84 19.63 -6.11
C ARG A 193 41.99 18.20 -5.64
N ARG A 194 43.19 17.79 -5.21
CA ARG A 194 43.45 16.45 -4.68
C ARG A 194 42.57 16.16 -3.46
N ARG A 195 42.54 17.07 -2.49
CA ARG A 195 41.72 16.92 -1.27
C ARG A 195 40.22 16.80 -1.58
N LEU A 196 39.72 17.60 -2.53
CA LEU A 196 38.32 17.52 -2.97
C LEU A 196 38.01 16.20 -3.69
N ALA A 197 38.95 15.69 -4.49
CA ALA A 197 38.81 14.40 -5.17
C ALA A 197 38.83 13.24 -4.16
N GLU A 198 39.74 13.26 -3.19
CA GLU A 198 39.82 12.28 -2.10
C GLU A 198 38.51 12.25 -1.29
N ALA A 199 37.98 13.42 -0.92
CA ALA A 199 36.70 13.50 -0.19
C ALA A 199 35.52 12.95 -1.01
N LYS A 200 35.49 13.20 -2.32
CA LYS A 200 34.46 12.63 -3.22
C LYS A 200 34.60 11.12 -3.36
N LEU A 201 35.83 10.61 -3.42
CA LEU A 201 36.11 9.18 -3.52
C LEU A 201 35.63 8.46 -2.26
N GLU A 202 35.94 8.99 -1.08
CA GLU A 202 35.46 8.42 0.19
C GLU A 202 33.93 8.44 0.28
N GLY A 203 33.29 9.53 -0.14
CA GLY A 203 31.82 9.57 -0.24
C GLY A 203 31.25 8.51 -1.19
N ALA A 204 31.90 8.26 -2.33
CA ALA A 204 31.47 7.23 -3.27
C ALA A 204 31.64 5.81 -2.72
N LYS A 205 32.72 5.53 -1.98
CA LYS A 205 32.94 4.24 -1.31
C LYS A 205 31.83 3.96 -0.30
N HIS A 206 31.52 4.93 0.55
CA HIS A 206 30.46 4.77 1.55
C HIS A 206 29.08 4.54 0.91
N ASN A 207 28.79 5.22 -0.20
CA ASN A 207 27.57 4.97 -0.96
C ASN A 207 27.53 3.54 -1.52
N LEU A 208 28.66 3.02 -1.99
CA LEU A 208 28.74 1.67 -2.52
C LEU A 208 28.52 0.60 -1.43
N GLU A 209 29.11 0.79 -0.25
CA GLU A 209 28.88 -0.06 0.93
C GLU A 209 27.38 -0.14 1.25
N ARG A 210 26.71 1.00 1.32
CA ARG A 210 25.26 1.06 1.56
C ARG A 210 24.44 0.34 0.50
N VAL A 211 24.85 0.40 -0.77
CA VAL A 211 24.17 -0.33 -1.85
C VAL A 211 24.33 -1.84 -1.68
N PHE A 212 25.50 -2.31 -1.25
CA PHE A 212 25.72 -3.73 -0.97
C PHE A 212 24.86 -4.23 0.18
N ASP A 213 24.72 -3.44 1.25
CA ASP A 213 23.85 -3.80 2.38
C ASP A 213 22.38 -3.97 1.94
N ILE A 214 21.89 -3.03 1.11
CA ILE A 214 20.53 -3.09 0.57
C ILE A 214 20.35 -4.32 -0.34
N LEU A 215 21.34 -4.61 -1.18
CA LEU A 215 21.29 -5.79 -2.05
C LEU A 215 21.23 -7.10 -1.23
N GLU A 216 21.97 -7.18 -0.13
CA GLU A 216 21.92 -8.35 0.75
C GLU A 216 20.54 -8.51 1.40
N GLU A 217 19.97 -7.41 1.92
CA GLU A 217 18.63 -7.43 2.52
C GLU A 217 17.56 -7.84 1.50
N VAL A 218 17.55 -7.18 0.33
CA VAL A 218 16.61 -7.49 -0.75
C VAL A 218 16.79 -8.92 -1.23
N GLY A 219 18.03 -9.41 -1.34
CA GLY A 219 18.33 -10.80 -1.69
C GLY A 219 17.71 -11.80 -0.70
N ARG A 220 17.78 -11.52 0.61
CA ARG A 220 17.12 -12.35 1.64
C ARG A 220 15.60 -12.34 1.49
N GLN A 221 15.00 -11.17 1.24
CA GLN A 221 13.56 -11.04 1.04
C GLN A 221 13.08 -11.82 -0.20
N VAL A 222 13.79 -11.69 -1.33
CA VAL A 222 13.49 -12.43 -2.56
C VAL A 222 13.55 -13.94 -2.35
N ASN A 223 14.57 -14.43 -1.63
CA ASN A 223 14.70 -15.85 -1.33
C ASN A 223 13.58 -16.38 -0.41
N SER A 224 13.08 -15.55 0.51
CA SER A 224 11.92 -15.88 1.34
C SER A 224 10.64 -15.94 0.50
N LEU A 225 10.38 -14.91 -0.31
CA LEU A 225 9.22 -14.84 -1.20
C LEU A 225 9.20 -15.98 -2.21
N LYS A 226 10.36 -16.38 -2.76
CA LYS A 226 10.48 -17.53 -3.65
C LYS A 226 10.03 -18.83 -2.97
N ARG A 227 10.40 -19.04 -1.70
CA ARG A 227 9.96 -20.20 -0.91
C ARG A 227 8.46 -20.16 -0.62
N GLN A 228 7.92 -18.99 -0.29
CA GLN A 228 6.47 -18.81 -0.06
C GLN A 228 5.66 -19.09 -1.34
N ALA A 229 6.10 -18.55 -2.49
CA ALA A 229 5.46 -18.78 -3.78
C ALA A 229 5.49 -20.27 -4.17
N ALA A 230 6.61 -20.97 -3.95
CA ALA A 230 6.70 -22.40 -4.19
C ALA A 230 5.72 -23.20 -3.29
N LYS A 231 5.60 -22.84 -2.02
CA LYS A 231 4.63 -23.46 -1.09
C LYS A 231 3.19 -23.21 -1.53
N ALA A 232 2.86 -21.99 -1.97
CA ALA A 232 1.54 -21.63 -2.46
C ALA A 232 1.15 -22.43 -3.72
N ARG A 233 2.05 -22.52 -4.71
CA ARG A 233 1.85 -23.34 -5.91
C ARG A 233 1.60 -24.82 -5.56
N ARG A 234 2.41 -25.37 -4.67
CA ARG A 234 2.24 -26.76 -4.21
C ARG A 234 0.89 -26.97 -3.51
N TRP A 235 0.44 -25.99 -2.71
CA TRP A 235 -0.87 -26.05 -2.08
C TRP A 235 -2.02 -25.99 -3.09
N GLU A 236 -1.92 -25.17 -4.14
CA GLU A 236 -2.92 -25.12 -5.21
C GLU A 236 -3.04 -26.46 -5.93
N GLU A 237 -1.92 -27.09 -6.27
CA GLU A 237 -1.87 -28.43 -6.86
C GLU A 237 -2.53 -29.48 -5.96
N LEU A 238 -2.14 -29.54 -4.68
CA LEU A 238 -2.73 -30.48 -3.72
C LEU A 238 -4.22 -30.22 -3.52
N ARG A 239 -4.65 -28.96 -3.48
CA ARG A 239 -6.06 -28.60 -3.31
C ARG A 239 -6.87 -28.98 -4.55
N ALA A 240 -6.30 -28.86 -5.75
CA ALA A 240 -6.93 -29.36 -6.97
C ALA A 240 -7.09 -30.89 -6.94
N GLN A 241 -6.03 -31.62 -6.56
CA GLN A 241 -6.09 -33.08 -6.42
C GLN A 241 -7.11 -33.52 -5.36
N MET A 242 -7.11 -32.88 -4.19
CA MET A 242 -8.08 -33.16 -3.12
C MET A 242 -9.52 -32.95 -3.60
N ARG A 243 -9.79 -31.84 -4.30
CA ARG A 243 -11.14 -31.57 -4.82
C ARG A 243 -11.58 -32.62 -5.83
N ALA A 244 -10.71 -32.98 -6.77
CA ALA A 244 -11.00 -34.02 -7.75
C ALA A 244 -11.31 -35.38 -7.09
N GLN A 245 -10.54 -35.75 -6.06
CA GLN A 245 -10.80 -36.98 -5.29
C GLN A 245 -12.10 -36.91 -4.49
N LEU A 246 -12.38 -35.76 -3.87
CA LEU A 246 -13.62 -35.54 -3.12
C LEU A 246 -14.84 -35.65 -4.03
N GLU A 247 -14.80 -35.04 -5.21
CA GLU A 247 -15.87 -35.14 -6.21
C GLU A 247 -16.13 -36.59 -6.63
N GLN A 248 -15.08 -37.39 -6.85
CA GLN A 248 -15.22 -38.81 -7.17
C GLN A 248 -15.89 -39.59 -6.04
N VAL A 249 -15.46 -39.39 -4.80
CA VAL A 249 -16.03 -40.07 -3.62
C VAL A 249 -17.49 -39.67 -3.41
N LEU A 250 -17.80 -38.37 -3.50
CA LEU A 250 -19.15 -37.86 -3.34
C LEU A 250 -20.08 -38.36 -4.45
N ALA A 251 -19.63 -38.38 -5.70
CA ALA A 251 -20.40 -38.92 -6.82
C ALA A 251 -20.67 -40.42 -6.66
N ALA A 252 -19.67 -41.19 -6.20
CA ALA A 252 -19.85 -42.61 -5.90
C ALA A 252 -20.88 -42.83 -4.77
N ARG A 253 -20.77 -42.05 -3.68
CA ARG A 253 -21.72 -42.12 -2.55
C ARG A 253 -23.13 -41.71 -2.97
N TYR A 254 -23.27 -40.67 -3.79
CA TYR A 254 -24.56 -40.26 -4.35
C TYR A 254 -25.22 -41.41 -5.13
N ARG A 255 -24.48 -42.05 -6.04
CA ARG A 255 -24.98 -43.20 -6.82
C ARG A 255 -25.38 -44.39 -5.93
N MET A 256 -24.66 -44.63 -4.84
CA MET A 256 -25.02 -45.68 -3.88
C MET A 256 -26.35 -45.35 -3.19
N LEU A 257 -26.50 -44.14 -2.68
CA LEU A 257 -27.72 -43.68 -2.02
C LEU A 257 -28.91 -43.66 -2.99
N GLU A 258 -28.70 -43.28 -4.24
CA GLU A 258 -29.75 -43.29 -5.28
C GLU A 258 -30.24 -44.72 -5.57
N ARG A 259 -29.32 -45.70 -5.64
CA ARG A 259 -29.68 -47.12 -5.78
C ARG A 259 -30.42 -47.64 -4.56
N GLU A 260 -29.98 -47.27 -3.37
CA GLU A 260 -30.62 -47.66 -2.11
C GLU A 260 -32.03 -47.07 -1.99
N ALA A 261 -32.19 -45.79 -2.32
CA ALA A 261 -33.50 -45.13 -2.36
C ALA A 261 -34.44 -45.78 -3.38
N ALA A 262 -33.94 -46.10 -4.58
CA ALA A 262 -34.73 -46.80 -5.60
C ALA A 262 -35.17 -48.19 -5.11
N ARG A 263 -34.27 -48.95 -4.48
CA ARG A 263 -34.59 -50.25 -3.89
C ARG A 263 -35.65 -50.13 -2.79
N LEU A 264 -35.48 -49.20 -1.85
CA LEU A 264 -36.42 -48.96 -0.76
C LEU A 264 -37.79 -48.51 -1.29
N ALA A 265 -37.84 -47.72 -2.37
CA ALA A 265 -39.10 -47.33 -3.00
C ALA A 265 -39.85 -48.54 -3.60
N VAL A 266 -39.14 -49.49 -4.21
CA VAL A 266 -39.75 -50.74 -4.69
C VAL A 266 -40.24 -51.60 -3.52
N GLU A 267 -39.43 -51.77 -2.47
CA GLU A 267 -39.81 -52.53 -1.27
C GLU A 267 -41.04 -51.91 -0.58
N LEU A 268 -41.10 -50.57 -0.48
CA LEU A 268 -42.23 -49.83 0.07
C LEU A 268 -43.50 -50.01 -0.77
N ASN A 269 -43.39 -49.95 -2.10
CA ASN A 269 -44.54 -50.18 -3.00
C ASN A 269 -45.09 -51.60 -2.87
N LEU A 270 -44.20 -52.61 -2.78
CA LEU A 270 -44.60 -54.00 -2.59
C LEU A 270 -45.30 -54.20 -1.24
N ALA A 271 -44.72 -53.68 -0.16
CA ALA A 271 -45.33 -53.75 1.17
C ALA A 271 -46.67 -53.02 1.23
N SER A 272 -46.78 -51.85 0.59
CA SER A 272 -48.04 -51.09 0.50
C SER A 272 -49.12 -51.87 -0.26
N GLY A 273 -48.75 -52.53 -1.37
CA GLY A 273 -49.66 -53.41 -2.10
C GLY A 273 -50.11 -54.62 -1.27
N GLN A 274 -49.22 -55.21 -0.48
CA GLN A 274 -49.57 -56.29 0.45
C GLN A 274 -50.55 -55.82 1.53
N VAL A 275 -50.32 -54.65 2.12
CA VAL A 275 -51.23 -54.06 3.11
C VAL A 275 -52.61 -53.80 2.49
N GLN A 276 -52.68 -53.24 1.28
CA GLN A 276 -53.96 -53.03 0.58
C GLN A 276 -54.69 -54.35 0.29
N ALA A 277 -53.96 -55.39 -0.16
CA ALA A 277 -54.56 -56.70 -0.42
C ALA A 277 -55.08 -57.35 0.88
N LEU A 278 -54.33 -57.26 1.98
CA LEU A 278 -54.77 -57.76 3.29
C LEU A 278 -55.98 -56.97 3.80
N ALA A 279 -55.97 -55.64 3.69
CA ALA A 279 -57.11 -54.81 4.06
C ALA A 279 -58.38 -55.16 3.27
N ALA A 280 -58.25 -55.39 1.95
CA ALA A 280 -59.36 -55.85 1.12
C ALA A 280 -59.87 -57.25 1.55
N ARG A 281 -58.97 -58.16 1.91
CA ARG A 281 -59.34 -59.49 2.44
C ARG A 281 -60.06 -59.39 3.78
N VAL A 282 -59.59 -58.53 4.69
CA VAL A 282 -60.24 -58.28 5.98
C VAL A 282 -61.63 -57.71 5.76
N SER A 283 -61.77 -56.67 4.93
CA SER A 283 -63.06 -56.06 4.61
C SER A 283 -64.04 -57.05 3.95
N ALA A 284 -63.56 -57.89 3.03
CA ALA A 284 -64.38 -58.95 2.44
C ALA A 284 -64.80 -60.01 3.48
N GLY A 285 -63.91 -60.34 4.41
CA GLY A 285 -64.19 -61.24 5.54
C GLY A 285 -65.23 -60.66 6.50
N GLU A 286 -65.11 -59.38 6.87
CA GLU A 286 -66.08 -58.66 7.70
C GLU A 286 -67.45 -58.60 7.03
N ALA A 287 -67.51 -58.32 5.73
CA ALA A 287 -68.76 -58.34 4.97
C ALA A 287 -69.41 -59.72 4.93
N ALA A 288 -68.61 -60.78 4.73
CA ALA A 288 -69.08 -62.16 4.76
C ALA A 288 -69.59 -62.57 6.16
N GLN A 289 -68.88 -62.15 7.23
CA GLN A 289 -69.30 -62.36 8.61
C GLN A 289 -70.63 -61.66 8.89
N ALA A 290 -70.76 -60.37 8.53
CA ALA A 290 -71.99 -59.61 8.72
C ALA A 290 -73.19 -60.26 7.98
N ALA A 291 -72.97 -60.74 6.76
CA ALA A 291 -74.00 -61.46 6.00
C ALA A 291 -74.39 -62.80 6.68
N ALA A 292 -73.42 -63.53 7.22
CA ALA A 292 -73.66 -64.76 7.96
C ALA A 292 -74.42 -64.51 9.27
N GLU A 293 -74.07 -63.46 10.01
CA GLU A 293 -74.76 -63.03 11.24
C GLU A 293 -76.21 -62.63 10.94
N GLN A 294 -76.45 -61.85 9.87
CA GLN A 294 -77.80 -61.50 9.45
C GLN A 294 -78.62 -62.75 9.10
N ARG A 295 -78.03 -63.69 8.34
CA ARG A 295 -78.71 -64.94 7.98
C ARG A 295 -78.97 -65.84 9.20
N ALA A 296 -78.06 -65.88 10.16
CA ALA A 296 -78.26 -66.57 11.42
C ALA A 296 -79.42 -65.95 12.22
N HIS A 297 -79.48 -64.62 12.27
CA HIS A 297 -80.58 -63.90 12.92
C HIS A 297 -81.93 -64.18 12.26
N GLU A 298 -82.00 -64.16 10.91
CA GLU A 298 -83.19 -64.52 10.15
C GLU A 298 -83.65 -65.95 10.46
N LEU A 299 -82.72 -66.92 10.45
CA LEU A 299 -82.99 -68.31 10.80
C LEU A 299 -83.43 -68.48 12.27
N GLU A 300 -82.88 -67.70 13.21
CA GLU A 300 -83.34 -67.71 14.60
C GLU A 300 -84.78 -67.21 14.72
N VAL A 301 -85.14 -66.14 13.98
CA VAL A 301 -86.51 -65.61 13.95
C VAL A 301 -87.46 -66.66 13.34
N GLU A 302 -87.08 -67.29 12.23
CA GLU A 302 -87.85 -68.39 11.64
C GLU A 302 -88.00 -69.58 12.59
N LEU A 303 -86.92 -69.98 13.25
CA LEU A 303 -86.93 -71.08 14.22
C LEU A 303 -87.87 -70.77 15.39
N ARG A 304 -87.85 -69.53 15.92
CA ARG A 304 -88.78 -69.09 16.97
C ARG A 304 -90.22 -69.17 16.47
N ARG A 305 -90.50 -68.71 15.25
CA ARG A 305 -91.83 -68.78 14.63
C ARG A 305 -92.30 -70.23 14.46
N VAL A 306 -91.45 -71.12 13.98
CA VAL A 306 -91.76 -72.55 13.82
C VAL A 306 -92.00 -73.20 15.18
N ARG A 307 -91.15 -72.94 16.19
CA ARG A 307 -91.33 -73.45 17.56
C ARG A 307 -92.64 -72.98 18.16
N GLN A 308 -93.02 -71.71 17.98
CA GLN A 308 -94.30 -71.20 18.43
C GLN A 308 -95.46 -71.92 17.73
N ARG A 309 -95.38 -72.12 16.41
CA ARG A 309 -96.40 -72.86 15.66
C ARG A 309 -96.52 -74.31 16.09
N VAL A 310 -95.40 -74.97 16.41
CA VAL A 310 -95.40 -76.33 16.97
C VAL A 310 -96.06 -76.33 18.34
N ALA A 311 -95.74 -75.38 19.22
CA ALA A 311 -96.38 -75.27 20.54
C ALA A 311 -97.89 -75.04 20.42
N ASP A 312 -98.34 -74.16 19.52
CA ASP A 312 -99.76 -73.91 19.25
C ASP A 312 -100.47 -75.18 18.74
N LEU A 313 -99.86 -75.91 17.80
CA LEU A 313 -100.40 -77.17 17.27
C LEU A 313 -100.40 -78.28 18.32
N SER A 314 -99.40 -78.35 19.20
CA SER A 314 -99.37 -79.31 20.32
C SER A 314 -100.49 -79.01 21.33
N LEU A 315 -100.73 -77.74 21.65
CA LEU A 315 -101.88 -77.31 22.46
C LEU A 315 -103.21 -77.68 21.79
N GLU A 316 -103.32 -77.51 20.48
CA GLU A 316 -104.49 -77.91 19.71
C GLU A 316 -104.68 -79.43 19.71
N GLN A 317 -103.60 -80.19 19.54
CA GLN A 317 -103.60 -81.65 19.61
C GLN A 317 -104.04 -82.15 21.00
N GLU A 318 -103.53 -81.57 22.09
CA GLU A 318 -103.97 -81.90 23.44
C GLU A 318 -105.46 -81.58 23.66
N ARG A 319 -105.95 -80.44 23.14
CA ARG A 319 -107.38 -80.10 23.19
C ARG A 319 -108.24 -81.12 22.44
N VAL A 320 -107.83 -81.52 21.24
CA VAL A 320 -108.56 -82.52 20.44
C VAL A 320 -108.50 -83.90 21.11
N ARG A 321 -107.36 -84.28 21.67
CA ARG A 321 -107.21 -85.53 22.43
C ARG A 321 -108.08 -85.55 23.67
N GLY A 322 -108.12 -84.45 24.44
CA GLY A 322 -109.04 -84.30 25.57
C GLY A 322 -110.51 -84.39 25.17
N ARG A 323 -110.89 -83.83 24.00
CA ARG A 323 -112.25 -84.00 23.44
C ARG A 323 -112.54 -85.46 23.06
N LEU A 324 -111.59 -86.13 22.41
CA LEU A 324 -111.72 -87.54 22.04
C LEU A 324 -111.81 -88.45 23.27
N GLU A 325 -111.02 -88.22 24.31
CA GLU A 325 -111.13 -88.96 25.57
C GLU A 325 -112.48 -88.73 26.26
N SER A 326 -112.99 -87.50 26.24
CA SER A 326 -114.35 -87.20 26.72
C SER A 326 -115.41 -87.93 25.90
N GLN A 327 -115.29 -87.95 24.58
CA GLN A 327 -116.22 -88.65 23.69
C GLN A 327 -116.12 -90.18 23.84
N ALA A 328 -114.91 -90.73 24.01
CA ALA A 328 -114.70 -92.14 24.27
C ALA A 328 -115.32 -92.57 25.61
N ARG A 329 -115.21 -91.74 26.66
CA ARG A 329 -115.92 -91.96 27.92
C ARG A 329 -117.44 -91.93 27.75
N GLN A 330 -117.97 -91.01 26.94
CA GLN A 330 -119.39 -90.98 26.60
C GLN A 330 -119.83 -92.22 25.82
N ALA A 331 -119.05 -92.66 24.83
CA ALA A 331 -119.34 -93.86 24.06
C ALA A 331 -119.29 -95.14 24.92
N ALA A 332 -118.27 -95.29 25.76
CA ALA A 332 -118.17 -96.40 26.71
C ALA A 332 -119.35 -96.42 27.71
N SER A 333 -119.80 -95.25 28.18
CA SER A 333 -121.01 -95.15 29.00
C SER A 333 -122.27 -95.58 28.26
N VAL A 334 -122.37 -95.32 26.95
CA VAL A 334 -123.50 -95.76 26.11
C VAL A 334 -123.41 -97.26 25.82
N GLU A 335 -122.23 -97.80 25.52
CA GLU A 335 -122.02 -99.24 25.31
C GLU A 335 -122.30 -100.06 26.58
N GLN A 336 -121.93 -99.56 27.75
CA GLN A 336 -122.27 -100.22 29.01
C GLN A 336 -123.80 -100.29 29.21
N ARG A 337 -124.53 -99.21 28.90
CA ARG A 337 -126.00 -99.21 28.93
C ARG A 337 -126.61 -100.17 27.89
N LEU A 338 -125.96 -100.35 26.75
CA LEU A 338 -126.40 -101.26 25.69
C LEU A 338 -126.20 -102.73 26.08
N ASN A 339 -125.04 -103.05 26.68
CA ASN A 339 -124.73 -104.41 27.13
C ASN A 339 -125.60 -104.83 28.31
N GLU A 340 -125.90 -103.93 29.25
CA GLU A 340 -126.87 -104.18 30.32
C GLU A 340 -128.24 -104.56 29.74
N GLY A 341 -128.72 -103.84 28.71
CA GLY A 341 -129.97 -104.17 28.00
C GLY A 341 -129.93 -105.49 27.21
N LEU A 342 -128.78 -105.87 26.64
CA LEU A 342 -128.64 -107.14 25.90
C LEU A 342 -128.57 -108.35 26.83
N THR A 343 -128.00 -108.21 28.03
CA THR A 343 -128.05 -109.25 29.07
C THR A 343 -129.46 -109.49 29.61
N GLU A 344 -130.31 -108.47 29.66
CA GLU A 344 -131.73 -108.63 30.02
C GLU A 344 -132.51 -109.37 28.93
N LEU A 345 -132.22 -109.14 27.65
CA LEU A 345 -132.88 -109.83 26.52
C LEU A 345 -132.49 -111.31 26.42
N GLY A 346 -131.23 -111.66 26.67
CA GLY A 346 -130.77 -113.05 26.62
C GLY A 346 -131.34 -113.96 27.73
N GLN A 347 -131.77 -113.39 28.86
CA GLN A 347 -132.43 -114.15 29.92
C GLN A 347 -133.87 -114.55 29.58
N VAL A 348 -134.51 -113.89 28.60
CA VAL A 348 -135.91 -114.14 28.21
C VAL A 348 -136.03 -115.24 27.14
N GLU A 349 -135.01 -115.47 26.30
CA GLU A 349 -135.06 -116.50 25.24
C GLU A 349 -134.73 -117.93 25.72
N SER A 350 -134.31 -118.14 26.97
CA SER A 350 -134.00 -119.48 27.51
C SER A 350 -135.20 -120.23 28.12
N THR A 351 -136.44 -119.79 27.85
CA THR A 351 -137.67 -120.38 28.44
C THR A 351 -138.77 -120.79 27.44
N LEU A 352 -138.44 -120.99 26.16
CA LEU A 352 -139.30 -121.66 25.17
C LEU A 352 -138.44 -122.63 24.34
#